data_AF-A0AA88UF59-F1
#
_entry.id   AF-A0AA88UF59-F1
#
_cell.length_a   1.000
_cell.length_b   1.000
_cell.length_c   1.000
_cell.angle_alpha   90.00
_cell.angle_beta   90.00
_cell.angle_gamma   90.00
#
_symmetry.space_group_name_H-M   'P 1'
#
loop_
_entity.id
_entity.type
_entity.pdbx_description
1 polymer ?
#
loop_
_entity_poly.entity_id
_entity_poly.type
_entity_poly.pdbx_seq_one_letter_code
_entity_poly.pdbx_strand_id
1 'polypeptide(L)'
;MWYGQTDVIQKVAVETFIESLNNDRDVNFEPRVAVAPAKKKSRKPPKINVKIATQVEDAKYSVGKALSRGSLAGLVKKATDGLPADTVAVILAAKDVKFSYYSHLLPKD
;
A
#
# COMPACT_ATOMS: atom_id res chain seq x y z
N MET A 1 1.50 -6.77 0.15
CA MET A 1 2.64 -7.56 -0.37
C MET A 1 3.94 -6.90 0.02
N TRP A 2 4.89 -7.69 0.53
CA TRP A 2 6.26 -7.30 0.84
C TRP A 2 7.16 -7.66 -0.34
N TYR A 3 7.66 -6.66 -1.07
CA TYR A 3 8.49 -6.87 -2.27
C TYR A 3 9.96 -6.60 -1.97
N GLY A 4 10.76 -7.66 -1.92
CA GLY A 4 12.15 -7.62 -1.50
C GLY A 4 12.36 -8.00 -0.04
N GLN A 5 13.58 -7.75 0.46
CA GLN A 5 13.95 -8.07 1.84
C GLN A 5 13.39 -6.99 2.79
N THR A 6 12.42 -7.38 3.62
CA THR A 6 11.78 -6.50 4.61
C THR A 6 11.88 -7.13 5.98
N ASP A 7 12.37 -6.34 6.94
CA ASP A 7 12.58 -6.79 8.31
C ASP A 7 11.24 -6.93 9.07
N VAL A 8 11.19 -7.84 10.04
CA VAL A 8 10.00 -8.11 10.86
C VAL A 8 9.52 -6.85 11.56
N ILE A 9 10.44 -6.03 12.05
CA ILE A 9 10.12 -4.76 12.73
C ILE A 9 9.34 -3.82 11.81
N GLN A 10 9.70 -3.76 10.52
CA GLN A 10 9.01 -2.92 9.55
C GLN A 10 7.61 -3.45 9.25
N LYS A 11 7.45 -4.78 9.18
CA LYS A 11 6.14 -5.42 8.99
C LYS A 11 5.20 -5.10 10.13
N VAL A 12 5.65 -5.32 11.37
CA VAL A 12 4.88 -5.02 12.59
C VAL A 12 4.50 -3.54 12.67
N ALA A 13 5.41 -2.62 12.33
CA ALA A 13 5.12 -1.19 12.35
C ALA A 13 3.99 -0.81 11.36
N VAL A 14 3.99 -1.36 10.15
CA VAL A 14 2.94 -1.12 9.16
C VAL A 14 1.63 -1.78 9.55
N GLU A 15 1.67 -3.00 10.09
CA GLU A 15 0.48 -3.69 10.60
C GLU A 15 -0.20 -2.87 11.69
N THR A 16 0.58 -2.43 12.68
CA THR A 16 0.11 -1.59 13.79
C THR A 16 -0.49 -0.29 13.27
N PHE A 17 0.13 0.34 12.26
CA PHE A 17 -0.42 1.53 11.61
C PHE A 17 -1.78 1.24 10.96
N ILE A 18 -1.91 0.18 10.17
CA ILE A 18 -3.18 -0.17 9.50
C ILE A 18 -4.26 -0.47 10.53
N GLU A 19 -3.95 -1.20 11.59
CA GLU A 19 -4.88 -1.49 12.68
C GLU A 19 -5.32 -0.22 13.41
N SER A 20 -4.40 0.72 13.63
CA SER A 20 -4.71 2.01 14.26
C SER A 20 -5.73 2.84 13.46
N LEU A 21 -5.84 2.63 12.15
CA LEU A 21 -6.83 3.34 11.31
C LEU A 21 -8.28 2.97 11.69
N ASN A 22 -8.50 1.82 12.33
CA ASN A 22 -9.82 1.41 12.80
C ASN A 22 -10.17 1.97 14.18
N ASN A 23 -9.18 2.49 14.92
CA ASN A 23 -9.37 2.97 16.29
C ASN A 23 -9.81 4.43 16.27
N ASP A 24 -11.08 4.60 15.93
CA ASP A 24 -11.79 5.87 16.02
C ASP A 24 -12.39 5.99 17.44
N ARG A 25 -11.54 6.13 18.47
CA ARG A 25 -11.91 6.46 19.87
C ARG A 25 -10.70 6.84 20.73
N ASP A 26 -10.69 8.11 21.17
CA ASP A 26 -10.21 8.62 22.47
C ASP A 26 -8.74 8.99 22.75
N VAL A 27 -7.83 9.02 21.78
CA VAL A 27 -6.57 9.77 21.99
C VAL A 27 -5.98 10.23 20.67
N ASN A 28 -6.14 11.50 20.32
CA ASN A 28 -5.26 12.32 19.46
C ASN A 28 -4.45 11.64 18.33
N PHE A 29 -5.03 10.70 17.59
CA PHE A 29 -4.47 10.16 16.35
C PHE A 29 -5.37 10.48 15.17
N GLU A 30 -5.71 11.77 14.99
CA GLU A 30 -6.17 12.24 13.68
C GLU A 30 -4.96 12.24 12.73
N PRO A 31 -4.90 11.37 11.70
CA PRO A 31 -3.95 11.57 10.62
C PRO A 31 -4.27 12.91 9.94
N ARG A 32 -3.46 13.93 10.21
CA ARG A 32 -3.56 15.27 9.63
C ARG A 32 -3.17 15.24 8.15
N VAL A 33 -4.01 14.67 7.31
CA VAL A 33 -4.01 15.01 5.88
C VAL A 33 -4.86 16.27 5.76
N ALA A 34 -4.30 17.36 5.24
CA ALA A 34 -4.98 18.66 5.20
C ALA A 34 -6.35 18.55 4.51
N VAL A 35 -7.43 18.52 5.31
CA VAL A 35 -8.81 18.57 4.79
C VAL A 35 -9.20 20.03 4.69
N ALA A 36 -9.50 20.50 3.49
CA ALA A 36 -10.07 21.83 3.26
C ALA A 36 -11.37 22.00 4.10
N PRO A 37 -11.64 23.18 4.67
CA PRO A 37 -12.75 23.36 5.60
C PRO A 37 -14.10 23.23 4.88
N ALA A 38 -14.72 22.05 4.96
CA ALA A 38 -16.10 21.85 4.52
C ALA A 38 -17.07 22.30 5.63
N LYS A 39 -18.06 23.11 5.24
CA LYS A 39 -19.08 23.68 6.12
C LYS A 39 -19.81 22.60 6.93
N LYS A 40 -19.93 22.84 8.24
CA LYS A 40 -20.53 21.99 9.27
C LYS A 40 -21.92 21.46 8.87
N LYS A 41 -22.04 20.14 8.77
CA LYS A 41 -23.23 19.38 9.18
C LYS A 41 -22.76 18.32 10.17
N SER A 42 -23.43 18.20 11.31
CA SER A 42 -23.13 17.28 12.42
C SER A 42 -23.36 15.82 12.04
N ARG A 43 -22.60 15.32 11.06
CA ARG A 43 -22.51 13.89 10.77
C ARG A 43 -21.34 13.35 11.57
N LYS A 44 -21.58 12.23 12.27
CA LYS A 44 -20.51 11.43 12.87
C LYS A 44 -19.43 11.21 11.80
N PRO A 45 -18.14 11.33 12.13
CA PRO A 45 -17.09 11.04 11.18
C PRO A 45 -17.31 9.65 10.57
N PRO A 46 -17.08 9.47 9.26
CA PRO A 46 -17.21 8.17 8.63
C PRO A 46 -16.18 7.23 9.26
N LYS A 47 -16.64 6.07 9.74
CA LYS A 47 -15.75 5.06 10.30
C LYS A 47 -14.86 4.50 9.20
N ILE A 48 -13.56 4.50 9.43
CA ILE A 48 -12.63 3.73 8.62
C ILE A 48 -12.72 2.27 9.09
N ASN A 49 -12.92 1.34 8.15
CA ASN A 49 -12.95 -0.09 8.42
C ASN A 49 -12.03 -0.78 7.41
N VAL A 50 -10.76 -0.88 7.77
CA VAL A 50 -9.71 -1.50 6.98
C VAL A 50 -9.17 -2.71 7.71
N LYS A 51 -8.86 -3.78 6.99
CA LYS A 51 -8.17 -4.94 7.58
C LYS A 51 -7.16 -5.49 6.60
N ILE A 52 -6.11 -6.09 7.12
CA ILE A 52 -5.16 -6.81 6.30
C ILE A 52 -5.82 -8.13 5.90
N ALA A 53 -6.20 -8.25 4.63
CA ALA A 53 -6.83 -9.47 4.11
C ALA A 53 -5.83 -10.62 3.97
N THR A 54 -4.63 -10.33 3.49
CA THR A 54 -3.54 -11.29 3.35
C THR A 54 -2.18 -10.59 3.31
N GLN A 55 -1.13 -11.34 3.63
CA GLN A 55 0.25 -10.91 3.49
C GLN A 55 1.00 -11.87 2.57
N VAL A 56 1.49 -11.33 1.47
CA VAL A 56 2.27 -12.08 0.47
C VAL A 56 3.69 -11.54 0.46
N GLU A 57 4.67 -12.44 0.50
CA GLU A 57 6.09 -12.10 0.42
C GLU A 57 6.69 -12.41 -0.96
N ASP A 58 7.54 -11.51 -1.42
CA ASP A 58 8.34 -11.68 -2.64
C ASP A 58 9.80 -11.28 -2.36
N ALA A 59 10.43 -12.02 -1.46
CA ALA A 59 11.79 -11.76 -1.01
C ALA A 59 12.86 -11.95 -2.11
N LYS A 60 12.50 -12.62 -3.21
CA LYS A 60 13.39 -12.95 -4.33
C LYS A 60 13.33 -11.96 -5.49
N TYR A 61 12.53 -10.89 -5.39
CA TYR A 61 12.37 -9.90 -6.46
C TYR A 61 11.90 -10.55 -7.76
N SER A 62 10.74 -11.20 -7.77
CA SER A 62 10.23 -11.97 -8.93
C SER A 62 10.20 -11.21 -10.27
N VAL A 63 10.17 -9.87 -10.23
CA VAL A 63 10.19 -9.00 -11.42
C VAL A 63 11.44 -8.09 -11.46
N GLY A 64 12.47 -8.43 -10.68
CA GLY A 64 13.73 -7.70 -10.58
C GLY A 64 13.70 -6.53 -9.58
N LYS A 65 14.89 -5.99 -9.26
CA LYS A 65 15.03 -4.84 -8.34
C LYS A 65 14.65 -3.49 -8.96
N ALA A 66 14.24 -3.48 -10.22
CA ALA A 66 13.73 -2.31 -10.92
C ALA A 66 12.25 -2.53 -11.26
N LEU A 67 11.35 -1.96 -10.46
CA LEU A 67 9.93 -1.99 -10.72
C LEU A 67 9.58 -1.03 -11.86
N SER A 68 8.64 -1.43 -12.70
CA SER A 68 8.04 -0.59 -13.74
C SER A 68 6.52 -0.72 -13.69
N ARG A 69 5.80 0.17 -14.38
CA ARG A 69 4.33 0.04 -14.51
C ARG A 69 3.91 -1.33 -15.05
N GLY A 70 4.67 -1.87 -16.01
CA GLY A 70 4.39 -3.18 -16.61
C GLY A 70 4.51 -4.34 -15.62
N SER A 71 5.44 -4.25 -14.65
CA SER A 71 5.61 -5.30 -13.64
C SER A 71 4.58 -5.24 -12.51
N LEU A 72 3.95 -4.08 -12.28
CA LEU A 72 2.95 -3.92 -11.21
C LEU A 72 1.72 -4.79 -11.41
N ALA A 73 1.25 -4.98 -12.65
CA ALA A 73 0.07 -5.79 -12.92
C ALA A 73 0.23 -7.24 -12.43
N GLY A 74 1.42 -7.83 -12.67
CA GLY A 74 1.74 -9.17 -12.19
C GLY A 74 1.82 -9.25 -10.66
N LEU A 75 2.43 -8.24 -10.02
CA LEU A 75 2.52 -8.17 -8.56
C LEU A 75 1.16 -7.96 -7.89
N VAL A 76 0.30 -7.10 -8.46
CA VAL A 76 -1.07 -6.90 -8.00
C VAL A 76 -1.85 -8.21 -8.10
N LYS A 77 -1.81 -8.88 -9.26
CA LYS A 77 -2.47 -10.18 -9.44
C LYS A 77 -2.00 -11.19 -8.40
N LYS A 78 -0.69 -11.29 -8.17
CA LYS A 78 -0.11 -12.18 -7.14
C LYS A 78 -0.54 -11.81 -5.72
N ALA A 79 -0.68 -10.51 -5.42
CA ALA A 79 -1.08 -10.02 -4.11
C ALA A 79 -2.58 -10.19 -3.81
N THR A 80 -3.41 -10.26 -4.84
CA THR A 80 -4.88 -10.35 -4.72
C THR A 80 -5.46 -11.68 -5.18
N ASP A 81 -4.61 -12.66 -5.48
CA ASP A 81 -5.07 -13.95 -6.01
C ASP A 81 -6.00 -14.65 -5.01
N GLY A 82 -7.19 -15.03 -5.48
CA GLY A 82 -8.23 -15.65 -4.64
C GLY A 82 -8.92 -14.72 -3.63
N LEU A 83 -8.66 -13.40 -3.66
CA LEU A 83 -9.30 -12.44 -2.76
C LEU A 83 -10.56 -11.78 -3.37
N PRO A 84 -11.47 -11.25 -2.54
CA PRO A 84 -12.61 -10.45 -3.00
C PRO A 84 -12.21 -9.28 -3.91
N ALA A 85 -13.07 -8.95 -4.87
CA ALA A 85 -12.80 -7.92 -5.89
C ALA A 85 -12.65 -6.49 -5.33
N ASP A 86 -13.16 -6.22 -4.13
CA ASP A 86 -13.01 -4.95 -3.41
C ASP A 86 -11.70 -4.87 -2.60
N THR A 87 -10.84 -5.89 -2.68
CA THR A 87 -9.54 -5.88 -2.01
C THR A 87 -8.58 -4.93 -2.70
N VAL A 88 -7.99 -4.01 -1.93
CA VAL A 88 -6.96 -3.10 -2.42
C VAL A 88 -5.57 -3.72 -2.25
N ALA A 89 -4.84 -3.85 -3.36
CA ALA A 89 -3.45 -4.29 -3.32
C ALA A 89 -2.52 -3.16 -2.85
N VAL A 90 -1.76 -3.41 -1.78
CA VAL A 90 -0.67 -2.53 -1.34
C VAL A 90 0.66 -3.26 -1.54
N ILE A 91 1.57 -2.68 -2.32
CA ILE A 91 2.90 -3.22 -2.58
C ILE A 91 3.91 -2.35 -1.83
N LEU A 92 4.60 -2.95 -0.85
CA LEU A 92 5.61 -2.31 -0.04
C LEU A 92 6.97 -2.82 -0.50
N ALA A 93 7.72 -1.96 -1.19
CA ALA A 93 9.01 -2.31 -1.77
C ALA A 93 10.16 -2.04 -0.80
N ALA A 94 11.11 -2.97 -0.73
CA ALA A 94 12.34 -2.83 0.04
C ALA A 94 13.19 -1.65 -0.45
N LYS A 95 14.05 -1.12 0.43
CA LYS A 95 14.85 0.08 0.18
C LYS A 95 15.75 0.00 -1.06
N ASP A 96 16.19 -1.19 -1.44
CA ASP A 96 17.08 -1.43 -2.57
C ASP A 96 16.33 -1.58 -3.91
N VAL A 97 15.00 -1.47 -3.90
CA VAL A 97 14.16 -1.51 -5.10
C VAL A 97 14.03 -0.11 -5.69
N LYS A 98 14.28 0.01 -6.99
CA LYS A 98 14.13 1.26 -7.75
C LYS A 98 12.84 1.23 -8.54
N PHE A 99 12.15 2.36 -8.63
CA PHE A 99 11.01 2.51 -9.54
C PHE A 99 11.46 3.22 -10.81
N SER A 100 11.22 2.59 -11.95
CA SER A 100 11.55 3.09 -13.28
C SER A 100 10.31 3.68 -13.95
N TYR A 101 10.39 4.96 -14.27
CA TYR A 101 9.34 5.70 -14.97
C TYR A 101 9.49 5.69 -16.50
N TYR A 102 10.42 4.91 -17.07
CA TYR A 102 10.66 4.95 -18.51
C TYR A 102 9.42 4.47 -19.30
N SER A 103 8.68 5.45 -19.80
CA SER A 103 7.79 5.31 -20.94
C SER A 103 8.63 4.99 -22.18
N HIS A 104 8.20 3.99 -22.94
CA HIS A 104 8.62 3.78 -24.32
C HIS A 104 8.31 5.03 -25.18
N LEU A 105 9.12 6.08 -25.09
CA LEU A 105 9.05 7.24 -25.98
C LEU A 105 10.46 7.85 -26.12
N LEU A 106 11.32 7.16 -26.85
CA LEU A 106 12.14 7.78 -27.88
C LEU A 106 12.29 6.74 -29.01
N PRO A 107 11.86 7.03 -30.24
CA PRO A 107 12.39 6.33 -31.39
C PRO A 107 13.91 6.55 -31.40
N LYS A 108 14.65 5.47 -31.65
CA LYS A 108 16.06 5.59 -32.02
C LYS A 108 16.07 6.06 -33.48
N ASP A 109 16.28 7.35 -33.69
CA ASP A 109 16.78 7.88 -34.95
C ASP A 109 18.31 8.03 -34.84
#